data_AF-E6PAM5-F1
#
_entry.id   AF-E6PAM5-F1
#
_cell.length_a   1.000
_cell.length_b   1.000
_cell.length_c   1.000
_cell.angle_alpha   90.00
_cell.angle_beta   90.00
_cell.angle_gamma   90.00
#
_symmetry.space_group_name_H-M   'P 1'
#
loop_
_entity.id
_entity.type
_entity.pdbx_description
1 polymer ?
#
loop_
_entity_poly.entity_id
_entity_poly.type
_entity_poly.pdbx_seq_one_letter_code
_entity_poly.pdbx_strand_id
1 'polypeptide(L)'
;MFNHFCMRVFVLSLLMLVLLPLVAADGFSSLVDDARLKVVLSYPVEARLGDCFTLVLQVTFLGDVDVERMWLKVSYTSEAGTTTLLNDNLVSTPTFYSTGINIIKTYSLCIPNVQRRDPLVTATFFANYTRETTYQPLTHTWHIAAVRQRTYQDLLNDLNRAQEQINQLRTTIQILETEINTLRTRLEEALNTAAMLTARLNSSREEIKRLEQRIQTMSEEYRQLNDRYVSTVGELKALQASYEMLSRENEALSTSYQQLLHDYRNLTKEYSMLQATFNQLHELYEGLVTRHESAKQQIGYLQSQLDENRRELGDLRLRYSLLSDENLLHRNIAYAEAFIILAVVVAAVSYGLSRRRIWRSPPALPPPPPPNT
;
A
#
# COMPACT_ATOMS: atom_id res chain seq x y z
N MET A 1 -18.94 75.37 -31.68
CA MET A 1 -20.29 74.98 -32.15
C MET A 1 -20.30 74.38 -33.56
N PHE A 2 -19.46 74.82 -34.51
CA PHE A 2 -19.53 74.41 -35.93
C PHE A 2 -19.33 72.90 -36.23
N ASN A 3 -18.37 72.21 -35.60
CA ASN A 3 -17.96 70.86 -36.07
C ASN A 3 -19.04 69.77 -35.96
N HIS A 4 -19.99 69.88 -35.02
CA HIS A 4 -21.06 68.88 -34.90
C HIS A 4 -22.11 68.93 -36.02
N PHE A 5 -22.24 70.06 -36.72
CA PHE A 5 -23.22 70.21 -37.79
C PHE A 5 -22.76 69.49 -39.07
N CYS A 6 -21.51 69.72 -39.48
CA CYS A 6 -20.94 69.13 -40.70
C CYS A 6 -20.94 67.59 -40.66
N MET A 7 -20.55 67.01 -39.52
CA MET A 7 -20.53 65.55 -39.32
C MET A 7 -21.93 64.92 -39.40
N ARG A 8 -22.98 65.58 -38.89
CA ARG A 8 -24.36 65.06 -38.98
C ARG A 8 -24.91 65.12 -40.40
N VAL A 9 -24.61 66.17 -41.16
CA VAL A 9 -25.02 66.28 -42.57
C VAL A 9 -24.37 65.18 -43.41
N PHE A 10 -23.08 64.89 -43.19
CA PHE A 10 -22.37 63.84 -43.96
C PHE A 10 -22.84 62.42 -43.62
N VAL A 11 -23.23 62.14 -42.38
CA VAL A 11 -23.81 60.83 -42.00
C VAL A 11 -25.21 60.67 -42.61
N LEU A 12 -26.02 61.74 -42.65
CA LEU A 12 -27.35 61.70 -43.27
C LEU A 12 -27.30 61.57 -44.80
N SER A 13 -26.35 62.21 -45.48
CA SER A 13 -26.19 62.03 -46.93
C SER A 13 -25.69 60.63 -47.31
N LEU A 14 -24.80 60.03 -46.50
CA LEU A 14 -24.35 58.66 -46.72
C LEU A 14 -25.47 57.63 -46.50
N LEU A 15 -26.33 57.85 -45.50
CA LEU A 15 -27.47 56.95 -45.22
C LEU A 15 -28.54 57.01 -46.31
N MET A 16 -28.79 58.18 -46.91
CA MET A 16 -29.76 58.37 -47.98
C MET A 16 -29.37 57.69 -49.31
N LEU A 17 -28.08 57.38 -49.53
CA LEU A 17 -27.64 56.62 -50.71
C LEU A 17 -27.93 55.10 -50.61
N VAL A 18 -28.23 54.59 -49.42
CA VAL A 18 -28.47 53.16 -49.16
C VAL A 18 -29.98 52.79 -49.25
N LEU A 19 -30.84 53.79 -49.47
CA LEU A 19 -32.29 53.64 -49.58
C LEU A 19 -32.86 53.92 -50.99
N LEU A 20 -32.00 53.92 -52.01
CA LEU A 20 -32.47 53.68 -53.37
C LEU A 20 -32.98 52.22 -53.44
N PRO A 21 -34.24 51.97 -53.81
CA PRO A 21 -34.67 50.61 -54.09
C PRO A 21 -33.84 50.04 -55.25
N LEU A 22 -33.63 48.73 -55.28
CA LEU A 22 -33.22 48.06 -56.52
C LEU A 22 -34.39 48.15 -57.50
N VAL A 23 -34.43 49.26 -58.23
CA VAL A 23 -35.27 49.43 -59.42
C VAL A 23 -34.79 48.35 -60.38
N ALA A 24 -35.59 47.29 -60.54
CA ALA A 24 -35.42 46.37 -61.65
C ALA A 24 -35.36 47.20 -62.93
N ALA A 25 -34.45 46.87 -63.84
CA ALA A 25 -34.24 47.67 -65.04
C ALA A 25 -35.47 47.55 -65.96
N ASP A 26 -36.44 48.42 -65.75
CA ASP A 26 -37.60 48.59 -66.62
C ASP A 26 -37.13 49.32 -67.89
N GLY A 27 -37.21 48.61 -69.00
CA GLY A 27 -37.06 49.15 -70.33
C GLY A 27 -38.20 50.11 -70.64
N PHE A 28 -37.80 51.31 -71.06
CA PHE A 28 -38.71 52.39 -71.43
C PHE A 28 -38.55 52.67 -72.91
N SER A 29 -39.65 52.61 -73.66
CA SER A 29 -39.74 53.09 -75.03
C SER A 29 -40.76 54.21 -75.14
N SER A 30 -40.49 55.21 -75.99
CA SER A 30 -41.48 56.23 -76.32
C SER A 30 -41.37 56.70 -77.76
N LEU A 31 -42.51 57.09 -78.32
CA LEU A 31 -42.69 57.59 -79.67
C LEU A 31 -43.55 58.85 -79.59
N VAL A 32 -43.21 59.88 -80.35
CA VAL A 32 -44.02 61.09 -80.53
C VAL A 32 -44.17 61.34 -82.01
N ASP A 33 -45.40 61.50 -82.49
CA ASP A 33 -45.73 61.71 -83.90
C ASP A 33 -46.44 63.06 -84.08
N ASP A 34 -45.88 63.91 -84.94
CA ASP A 34 -46.28 65.29 -85.30
C ASP A 34 -46.80 66.17 -84.14
N ALA A 35 -46.25 65.99 -82.93
CA ALA A 35 -46.72 66.64 -81.70
C ALA A 35 -48.24 66.50 -81.43
N ARG A 36 -48.88 65.49 -82.01
CA ARG A 36 -50.32 65.16 -81.84
C ARG A 36 -50.54 63.92 -80.99
N LEU A 37 -49.67 62.91 -81.15
CA LEU A 37 -49.77 61.65 -80.42
C LEU A 37 -48.43 61.32 -79.73
N LYS A 38 -48.47 61.00 -78.44
CA LYS A 38 -47.33 60.46 -77.70
C LYS A 38 -47.69 59.07 -77.18
N VAL A 39 -46.89 58.07 -77.54
CA VAL A 39 -47.01 56.70 -77.05
C VAL A 39 -45.81 56.38 -76.18
N VAL A 40 -46.07 55.79 -75.02
CA VAL A 40 -45.07 55.38 -74.02
C VAL A 40 -45.34 53.93 -73.65
N LEU A 41 -44.28 53.14 -73.54
CA LEU A 41 -44.33 51.72 -73.22
C LEU A 41 -43.29 51.41 -72.14
N SER A 42 -43.73 50.82 -71.03
CA SER A 42 -42.87 50.33 -69.95
C SER A 42 -42.97 48.80 -69.82
N TYR A 43 -41.84 48.13 -69.65
CA TYR A 43 -41.68 46.68 -69.68
C TYR A 43 -40.34 46.28 -69.01
N PRO A 44 -40.16 45.05 -68.50
CA PRO A 44 -38.84 44.63 -68.00
C PRO A 44 -37.88 44.30 -69.16
N VAL A 45 -36.58 44.60 -69.02
CA VAL A 45 -35.57 44.30 -70.06
C VAL A 45 -35.29 42.79 -70.26
N GLU A 46 -35.44 42.00 -69.20
CA GLU A 46 -35.38 40.53 -69.25
C GLU A 46 -36.71 39.95 -68.76
N ALA A 47 -37.17 38.88 -69.40
CA ALA A 47 -38.36 38.15 -68.98
C ALA A 47 -38.10 36.64 -68.99
N ARG A 48 -38.71 35.92 -68.05
CA ARG A 48 -38.40 34.51 -67.77
C ARG A 48 -39.38 33.56 -68.45
N LEU A 49 -38.87 32.46 -69.00
CA LEU A 49 -39.68 31.43 -69.67
C LEU A 49 -40.68 30.80 -68.70
N GLY A 50 -41.96 30.83 -69.05
CA GLY A 50 -43.06 30.32 -68.23
C GLY A 50 -43.64 31.31 -67.20
N ASP A 51 -42.95 32.43 -66.93
CA ASP A 51 -43.45 33.47 -66.04
C ASP A 51 -44.27 34.52 -66.81
N CYS A 52 -45.03 35.34 -66.07
CA CYS A 52 -45.79 36.47 -66.60
C CYS A 52 -45.18 37.80 -66.14
N PHE A 53 -45.17 38.79 -67.03
CA PHE A 53 -44.65 40.13 -66.75
C PHE A 53 -45.68 41.22 -67.05
N THR A 54 -45.54 42.38 -66.39
CA THR A 54 -46.41 43.54 -66.61
C THR A 54 -45.87 44.42 -67.74
N LEU A 55 -46.78 44.84 -68.63
CA LEU A 55 -46.51 45.79 -69.70
C LEU A 55 -47.50 46.96 -69.59
N VAL A 56 -46.99 48.18 -69.46
CA VAL A 56 -47.80 49.39 -69.33
C VAL A 56 -47.71 50.20 -70.61
N LEU A 57 -48.84 50.39 -71.29
CA LEU A 57 -49.02 51.32 -72.39
C LEU A 57 -49.64 52.61 -71.86
N GLN A 58 -49.06 53.75 -72.21
CA GLN A 58 -49.68 55.06 -72.08
C GLN A 58 -49.69 55.76 -73.44
N VAL A 59 -50.89 56.08 -73.93
CA VAL A 59 -51.09 56.96 -75.09
C VAL A 59 -51.60 58.30 -74.58
N THR A 60 -50.96 59.39 -74.96
CA THR A 60 -51.36 60.77 -74.62
C THR A 60 -51.61 61.55 -75.91
N PHE A 61 -52.81 62.15 -76.01
CA PHE A 61 -53.19 63.04 -77.09
C PHE A 61 -52.69 64.45 -76.75
N LEU A 62 -51.82 64.99 -77.60
CA LEU A 62 -51.19 66.29 -77.44
C LEU A 62 -51.95 67.39 -78.20
N GLY A 63 -52.69 67.02 -79.24
CA GLY A 63 -53.63 67.87 -79.98
C GLY A 63 -54.95 67.15 -80.23
N ASP A 64 -55.94 67.88 -80.72
CA ASP A 64 -57.24 67.33 -81.07
C ASP A 64 -57.14 66.43 -82.32
N VAL A 65 -57.69 65.23 -82.23
CA VAL A 65 -57.51 64.13 -83.21
C VAL A 65 -58.72 63.19 -83.22
N ASP A 66 -59.17 62.79 -84.41
CA ASP A 66 -60.04 61.62 -84.61
C ASP A 66 -59.20 60.37 -84.85
N VAL A 67 -59.49 59.29 -84.11
CA VAL A 67 -58.84 57.99 -84.27
C VAL A 67 -59.86 57.02 -84.86
N GLU A 68 -59.63 56.54 -86.08
CA GLU A 68 -60.50 55.54 -86.73
C GLU A 68 -60.33 54.17 -86.04
N ARG A 69 -59.07 53.75 -85.87
CA ARG A 69 -58.67 52.47 -85.27
C ARG A 69 -57.33 52.62 -84.57
N MET A 70 -57.18 52.00 -83.40
CA MET A 70 -55.92 51.92 -82.67
C MET A 70 -55.81 50.59 -81.94
N TRP A 71 -54.66 49.92 -82.04
CA TRP A 71 -54.42 48.62 -81.41
C TRP A 71 -52.97 48.42 -80.96
N LEU A 72 -52.79 47.56 -79.97
CA LEU A 72 -51.49 47.08 -79.50
C LEU A 72 -51.42 45.56 -79.65
N LYS A 73 -50.43 45.08 -80.39
CA LYS A 73 -50.14 43.67 -80.60
C LYS A 73 -48.78 43.32 -80.04
N VAL A 74 -48.72 42.52 -78.97
CA VAL A 74 -47.46 42.03 -78.42
C VAL A 74 -47.28 40.57 -78.82
N SER A 75 -46.12 40.24 -79.36
CA SER A 75 -45.81 38.91 -79.89
C SER A 75 -44.46 38.42 -79.39
N TYR A 76 -44.38 37.14 -79.07
CA TYR A 76 -43.15 36.41 -78.79
C TYR A 76 -42.59 35.90 -80.13
N THR A 77 -41.37 36.29 -80.48
CA THR A 77 -40.70 35.91 -81.73
C THR A 77 -39.52 34.99 -81.42
N SER A 78 -39.35 33.94 -82.20
CA SER A 78 -38.28 32.94 -82.08
C SER A 78 -37.91 32.38 -83.46
N GLU A 79 -36.80 31.63 -83.57
CA GLU A 79 -36.43 30.91 -84.81
C GLU A 79 -37.57 30.03 -85.37
N ALA A 80 -38.47 29.53 -84.51
CA ALA A 80 -39.59 28.68 -84.88
C ALA A 80 -40.86 29.46 -85.30
N GLY A 81 -40.77 30.78 -85.40
CA GLY A 81 -41.89 31.68 -85.73
C GLY A 81 -42.34 32.57 -84.58
N THR A 82 -43.39 33.35 -84.85
CA THR A 82 -43.94 34.38 -83.97
C THR A 82 -45.32 33.98 -83.44
N THR A 83 -45.50 33.98 -82.12
CA THR A 83 -46.79 33.74 -81.45
C THR A 83 -47.31 35.03 -80.81
N THR A 84 -48.61 35.30 -80.93
CA THR A 84 -49.24 36.50 -80.37
C THR A 84 -49.54 36.31 -78.89
N LEU A 85 -48.95 37.13 -78.02
CA LEU A 85 -49.23 37.16 -76.58
C LEU A 85 -50.41 38.08 -76.23
N LEU A 86 -50.57 39.18 -76.97
CA LEU A 86 -51.64 40.17 -76.83
C LEU A 86 -52.05 40.70 -78.20
N ASN A 87 -53.34 41.01 -78.35
CA ASN A 87 -53.87 41.82 -79.45
C ASN A 87 -55.08 42.62 -78.92
N ASP A 88 -54.86 43.79 -78.32
CA ASP A 88 -55.93 44.66 -77.77
C ASP A 88 -56.28 45.80 -78.75
N ASN A 89 -57.57 45.95 -79.03
CA ASN A 89 -58.09 46.98 -79.94
C ASN A 89 -58.59 48.19 -79.15
N LEU A 90 -57.63 48.99 -78.68
CA LEU A 90 -57.80 50.22 -77.91
C LEU A 90 -58.91 51.16 -78.45
N VAL A 91 -59.01 51.27 -79.78
CA VAL A 91 -60.10 51.97 -80.49
C VAL A 91 -60.53 51.08 -81.66
N SER A 92 -61.81 50.68 -81.67
CA SER A 92 -62.42 49.81 -82.68
C SER A 92 -63.46 50.52 -83.56
N THR A 93 -63.79 51.77 -83.24
CA THR A 93 -64.78 52.63 -83.91
C THR A 93 -64.25 54.06 -83.90
N PRO A 94 -64.50 54.89 -84.94
CA PRO A 94 -64.02 56.26 -84.97
C PRO A 94 -64.39 57.07 -83.71
N THR A 95 -63.40 57.57 -82.99
CA THR A 95 -63.57 58.40 -81.79
C THR A 95 -62.68 59.64 -81.81
N PHE A 96 -63.28 60.78 -81.50
CA PHE A 96 -62.57 62.04 -81.27
C PHE A 96 -61.93 62.06 -79.87
N TYR A 97 -60.68 62.50 -79.80
CA TYR A 97 -59.96 62.78 -78.57
C TYR A 97 -59.45 64.22 -78.58
N SER A 98 -59.75 64.96 -77.51
CA SER A 98 -59.17 66.29 -77.31
C SER A 98 -57.75 66.22 -76.75
N THR A 99 -57.00 67.30 -76.94
CA THR A 99 -55.72 67.55 -76.27
C THR A 99 -55.82 67.31 -74.75
N GLY A 100 -54.76 66.72 -74.17
CA GLY A 100 -54.63 66.41 -72.76
C GLY A 100 -55.18 65.05 -72.32
N ILE A 101 -56.00 64.37 -73.13
CA ILE A 101 -56.52 63.03 -72.80
C ILE A 101 -55.38 62.00 -72.82
N ASN A 102 -55.39 61.08 -71.84
CA ASN A 102 -54.51 59.92 -71.79
C ASN A 102 -55.28 58.59 -71.66
N ILE A 103 -54.88 57.60 -72.45
CA ILE A 103 -55.30 56.20 -72.31
C ILE A 103 -54.14 55.45 -71.68
N ILE A 104 -54.34 54.97 -70.44
CA ILE A 104 -53.38 54.11 -69.74
C ILE A 104 -53.96 52.68 -69.68
N LYS A 105 -53.15 51.69 -70.04
CA LYS A 105 -53.50 50.27 -70.02
C LYS A 105 -52.34 49.46 -69.46
N THR A 106 -52.63 48.61 -68.48
CA THR A 106 -51.68 47.66 -67.91
C THR A 106 -52.11 46.25 -68.31
N TYR A 107 -51.19 45.50 -68.92
CA TYR A 107 -51.39 44.12 -69.34
C TYR A 107 -50.48 43.19 -68.54
N SER A 108 -50.96 41.99 -68.23
CA SER A 108 -50.12 40.88 -67.76
C SER A 108 -49.89 39.92 -68.93
N LEU A 109 -48.63 39.70 -69.29
CA LEU A 109 -48.22 38.94 -70.46
C LEU A 109 -47.43 37.71 -70.03
N CYS A 110 -48.01 36.52 -70.24
CA CYS A 110 -47.38 35.25 -69.88
C CYS A 110 -46.55 34.70 -71.05
N ILE A 111 -45.31 34.34 -70.78
CA ILE A 111 -44.38 33.80 -71.78
C ILE A 111 -44.56 32.29 -71.89
N PRO A 112 -44.70 31.70 -73.09
CA PRO A 112 -44.80 30.25 -73.24
C PRO A 112 -43.56 29.55 -72.69
N ASN A 113 -43.75 28.53 -71.86
CA ASN A 113 -42.67 27.70 -71.31
C ASN A 113 -42.15 26.71 -72.36
N VAL A 114 -41.55 27.24 -73.44
CA VAL A 114 -40.94 26.48 -74.53
C VAL A 114 -39.53 27.00 -74.73
N GLN A 115 -38.53 26.14 -74.53
CA GLN A 115 -37.14 26.51 -74.76
C GLN A 115 -36.90 26.68 -76.26
N ARG A 116 -36.49 27.90 -76.66
CA ARG A 116 -36.10 28.29 -78.02
C ARG A 116 -34.75 29.00 -77.96
N ARG A 117 -34.06 29.09 -79.09
CA ARG A 117 -32.91 29.99 -79.24
C ARG A 117 -33.39 31.43 -79.44
N ASP A 118 -32.63 32.35 -78.86
CA ASP A 118 -32.79 33.80 -78.84
C ASP A 118 -34.23 34.33 -78.94
N PRO A 119 -35.14 33.91 -78.03
CA PRO A 119 -36.52 34.37 -78.06
C PRO A 119 -36.62 35.83 -77.57
N LEU A 120 -37.39 36.64 -78.30
CA LEU A 120 -37.50 38.07 -78.10
C LEU A 120 -38.96 38.49 -78.13
N VAL A 121 -39.42 39.26 -77.14
CA VAL A 121 -40.76 39.85 -77.18
C VAL A 121 -40.72 41.16 -77.96
N THR A 122 -41.64 41.30 -78.92
CA THR A 122 -41.80 42.47 -79.78
C THR A 122 -43.20 43.05 -79.63
N ALA A 123 -43.32 44.35 -79.41
CA ALA A 123 -44.58 45.07 -79.28
C ALA A 123 -44.80 45.99 -80.48
N THR A 124 -45.82 45.69 -81.29
CA THR A 124 -46.26 46.51 -82.43
C THR A 124 -47.48 47.32 -82.04
N PHE A 125 -47.39 48.65 -82.17
CA PHE A 125 -48.49 49.58 -81.99
C PHE A 125 -48.91 50.15 -83.35
N PHE A 126 -50.22 50.33 -83.51
CA PHE A 126 -50.84 50.92 -84.71
C PHE A 126 -51.91 51.93 -84.30
N ALA A 127 -51.95 53.09 -84.96
CA ALA A 127 -53.05 54.04 -84.88
C ALA A 127 -53.30 54.67 -86.26
N ASN A 128 -54.53 54.58 -86.77
CA ASN A 128 -54.97 55.32 -87.95
C ASN A 128 -55.78 56.54 -87.49
N TYR A 129 -55.23 57.74 -87.65
CA TYR A 129 -55.75 58.96 -87.01
C TYR A 129 -55.66 60.19 -87.93
N THR A 130 -56.46 61.24 -87.66
CA THR A 130 -56.51 62.42 -88.53
C THR A 130 -55.25 63.29 -88.42
N ARG A 131 -54.54 63.43 -89.54
CA ARG A 131 -53.49 64.43 -89.77
C ARG A 131 -54.06 65.49 -90.74
N GLU A 132 -54.20 66.71 -90.20
CA GLU A 132 -54.76 67.92 -90.84
C GLU A 132 -56.23 67.81 -91.30
N THR A 133 -56.56 66.88 -92.19
CA THR A 133 -57.95 66.51 -92.58
C THR A 133 -58.11 65.02 -92.95
N THR A 134 -57.04 64.22 -92.97
CA THR A 134 -57.06 62.85 -93.53
C THR A 134 -56.57 61.81 -92.52
N TYR A 135 -57.17 60.62 -92.52
CA TYR A 135 -56.69 59.50 -91.70
C TYR A 135 -55.36 58.97 -92.24
N GLN A 136 -54.34 58.89 -91.38
CA GLN A 136 -53.01 58.38 -91.71
C GLN A 136 -52.56 57.30 -90.71
N PRO A 137 -52.00 56.16 -91.17
CA PRO A 137 -51.62 55.05 -90.32
C PRO A 137 -50.21 55.20 -89.75
N LEU A 138 -50.10 55.50 -88.45
CA LEU A 138 -48.87 55.33 -87.68
C LEU A 138 -48.71 53.85 -87.32
N THR A 139 -47.55 53.26 -87.61
CA THR A 139 -47.17 51.91 -87.17
C THR A 139 -45.75 51.94 -86.61
N HIS A 140 -45.52 51.33 -85.45
CA HIS A 140 -44.18 51.21 -84.86
C HIS A 140 -44.02 49.88 -84.13
N THR A 141 -42.81 49.32 -84.10
CA THR A 141 -42.51 48.07 -83.37
C THR A 141 -41.28 48.23 -82.49
N TRP A 142 -41.44 47.94 -81.20
CA TRP A 142 -40.34 47.91 -80.22
C TRP A 142 -39.89 46.48 -79.95
N HIS A 143 -38.58 46.29 -79.78
CA HIS A 143 -37.99 45.08 -79.22
C HIS A 143 -37.86 45.27 -77.71
N ILE A 144 -38.70 44.59 -76.93
CA ILE A 144 -38.96 44.98 -75.53
C ILE A 144 -38.21 44.14 -74.50
N ALA A 145 -38.33 42.81 -74.55
CA ALA A 145 -37.80 41.92 -73.51
C ALA A 145 -37.06 40.73 -74.12
N ALA A 146 -35.80 40.53 -73.73
CA ALA A 146 -35.05 39.32 -74.05
C ALA A 146 -35.51 38.18 -73.14
N VAL A 147 -35.86 37.03 -73.72
CA VAL A 147 -36.48 35.93 -72.98
C VAL A 147 -35.46 34.87 -72.58
N ARG A 148 -35.40 34.52 -71.29
CA ARG A 148 -34.34 33.65 -70.72
C ARG A 148 -34.87 32.56 -69.78
N GLN A 149 -34.06 31.51 -69.57
CA GLN A 149 -34.37 30.43 -68.60
C GLN A 149 -34.06 30.84 -67.15
N ARG A 150 -32.97 31.59 -66.96
CA ARG A 150 -32.62 32.32 -65.74
C ARG A 150 -32.36 33.76 -66.14
N THR A 151 -32.90 34.70 -65.36
CA THR A 151 -32.57 36.11 -65.48
C THR A 151 -31.18 36.39 -64.92
N TYR A 152 -30.62 37.57 -65.20
CA TYR A 152 -29.41 38.04 -64.52
C TYR A 152 -29.59 38.07 -62.99
N GLN A 153 -30.79 38.42 -62.49
CA GLN A 153 -31.08 38.44 -61.06
C GLN A 153 -31.10 37.03 -60.44
N ASP A 154 -31.63 36.02 -61.13
CA ASP A 154 -31.55 34.62 -60.69
C ASP A 154 -30.10 34.16 -60.54
N LEU A 155 -29.26 34.47 -61.54
CA LEU A 155 -27.84 34.12 -61.53
C LEU A 155 -27.07 34.84 -60.40
N LEU A 156 -27.38 36.11 -60.14
CA LEU A 156 -26.79 36.87 -59.04
C LEU A 156 -27.25 36.36 -57.66
N ASN A 157 -28.52 35.95 -57.53
CA ASN A 157 -29.04 35.30 -56.32
C ASN A 157 -28.33 33.95 -56.07
N ASP A 158 -28.14 33.14 -57.10
CA ASP A 158 -27.44 31.85 -56.99
C ASP A 158 -25.94 32.01 -56.71
N LEU A 159 -25.28 33.03 -57.28
CA LEU A 159 -23.90 33.39 -56.96
C LEU A 159 -23.74 33.79 -55.48
N ASN A 160 -24.65 34.61 -54.96
CA ASN A 160 -24.64 35.02 -53.55
C ASN A 160 -24.83 33.82 -52.62
N ARG A 161 -25.76 32.90 -52.93
CA ARG A 161 -25.94 31.65 -52.18
C ARG A 161 -24.70 30.76 -52.19
N ALA A 162 -24.06 30.60 -53.36
CA ALA A 162 -22.83 29.82 -53.48
C ALA A 162 -21.69 30.44 -52.66
N GLN A 163 -21.54 31.76 -52.68
CA GLN A 163 -20.55 32.49 -51.88
C GLN A 163 -20.82 32.35 -50.36
N GLU A 164 -22.09 32.37 -49.94
CA GLU A 164 -22.47 32.11 -48.55
C GLU A 164 -22.10 30.68 -48.13
N GLN A 165 -22.47 29.67 -48.94
CA GLN A 165 -22.11 28.27 -48.70
C GLN A 165 -20.59 28.05 -48.62
N ILE A 166 -19.82 28.69 -49.50
CA ILE A 166 -18.35 28.63 -49.47
C ILE A 166 -17.82 29.22 -48.15
N ASN A 167 -18.41 30.29 -47.64
CA ASN A 167 -18.00 30.89 -46.36
C ASN A 167 -18.40 30.02 -45.15
N GLN A 168 -19.59 29.40 -45.16
CA GLN A 168 -20.02 28.43 -44.14
C GLN A 168 -19.12 27.18 -44.13
N LEU A 169 -18.73 26.67 -45.31
CA LEU A 169 -17.80 25.54 -45.42
C LEU A 169 -16.39 25.91 -44.90
N ARG A 170 -15.90 27.12 -45.19
CA ARG A 170 -14.62 27.62 -44.65
C ARG A 170 -14.62 27.67 -43.12
N THR A 171 -15.67 28.20 -42.49
CA THR A 171 -15.75 28.24 -41.02
C THR A 171 -15.89 26.84 -40.43
N THR A 172 -16.63 25.94 -41.08
CA THR A 172 -16.71 24.52 -40.67
C THR A 172 -15.34 23.83 -40.72
N ILE A 173 -14.57 24.04 -41.78
CA ILE A 173 -13.20 23.50 -41.91
C ILE A 173 -12.30 24.03 -40.79
N GLN A 174 -12.31 25.34 -40.53
CA GLN A 174 -11.53 25.95 -39.45
C GLN A 174 -11.89 25.40 -38.07
N ILE A 175 -13.18 25.18 -37.80
CA ILE A 175 -13.64 24.56 -36.55
C ILE A 175 -13.09 23.13 -36.43
N LEU A 176 -13.24 22.30 -37.47
CA LEU A 176 -12.72 20.93 -37.49
C LEU A 176 -11.19 20.87 -37.37
N GLU A 177 -10.46 21.80 -37.98
CA GLU A 177 -9.01 21.93 -37.81
C GLU A 177 -8.64 22.24 -36.35
N THR A 178 -9.38 23.13 -35.66
CA THR A 178 -9.15 23.36 -34.22
C THR A 178 -9.50 22.14 -33.38
N GLU A 179 -10.61 21.46 -33.65
CA GLU A 179 -11.04 20.26 -32.93
C GLU A 179 -10.00 19.13 -33.06
N ILE A 180 -9.56 18.82 -34.27
CA ILE A 180 -8.50 17.82 -34.54
C ILE A 180 -7.22 18.15 -33.76
N ASN A 181 -6.81 19.42 -33.71
CA ASN A 181 -5.65 19.83 -32.92
C ASN A 181 -5.86 19.65 -31.41
N THR A 182 -7.05 19.94 -30.87
CA THR A 182 -7.36 19.68 -29.43
C THR A 182 -7.48 18.20 -29.09
N LEU A 183 -7.96 17.36 -30.02
CA LEU A 183 -8.01 15.91 -29.84
C LEU A 183 -6.59 15.31 -29.88
N ARG A 184 -5.72 15.84 -30.74
CA ARG A 184 -4.32 15.44 -30.81
C ARG A 184 -3.56 15.75 -29.53
N THR A 185 -3.66 16.96 -28.99
CA THR A 185 -2.95 17.30 -27.73
C THR A 185 -3.46 16.48 -26.55
N ARG A 186 -4.78 16.24 -26.46
CA ARG A 186 -5.37 15.32 -25.47
C ARG A 186 -4.88 13.87 -25.62
N LEU A 187 -4.68 13.39 -26.85
CA LEU A 187 -4.12 12.06 -27.11
C LEU A 187 -2.65 11.98 -26.66
N GLU A 188 -1.85 13.00 -26.97
CA GLU A 188 -0.45 13.09 -26.55
C GLU A 188 -0.33 13.17 -25.00
N GLU A 189 -1.24 13.89 -24.32
CA GLU A 189 -1.35 13.91 -22.86
C GLU A 189 -1.80 12.55 -22.26
N ALA A 190 -2.78 11.88 -22.88
CA ALA A 190 -3.24 10.55 -22.47
C ALA A 190 -2.14 9.48 -22.61
N LEU A 191 -1.33 9.54 -23.67
CA LEU A 191 -0.19 8.64 -23.86
C LEU A 191 0.92 8.89 -22.82
N ASN A 192 1.23 10.16 -22.53
CA ASN A 192 2.21 10.54 -21.51
C ASN A 192 1.78 10.09 -20.11
N THR A 193 0.52 10.31 -19.73
CA THR A 193 -0.02 9.86 -18.43
C THR A 193 -0.07 8.33 -18.32
N ALA A 194 -0.44 7.61 -19.38
CA ALA A 194 -0.38 6.15 -19.42
C ALA A 194 1.05 5.59 -19.22
N ALA A 195 2.06 6.24 -19.83
CA ALA A 195 3.46 5.88 -19.65
C ALA A 195 3.93 6.12 -18.20
N MET A 196 3.58 7.26 -17.59
CA MET A 196 3.90 7.56 -16.18
C MET A 196 3.23 6.56 -15.22
N LEU A 197 1.97 6.20 -15.46
CA LEU A 197 1.25 5.21 -14.65
C LEU A 197 1.88 3.81 -14.77
N THR A 198 2.34 3.43 -15.96
CA THR A 198 3.03 2.15 -16.19
C THR A 198 4.39 2.12 -15.48
N ALA A 199 5.16 3.21 -15.52
CA ALA A 199 6.41 3.33 -14.76
C ALA A 199 6.17 3.24 -13.25
N ARG A 200 5.14 3.92 -12.72
CA ARG A 200 4.77 3.86 -11.29
C ARG A 200 4.31 2.47 -10.86
N LEU A 201 3.52 1.78 -11.69
CA LEU A 201 3.07 0.41 -11.44
C LEU A 201 4.27 -0.56 -11.38
N ASN A 202 5.23 -0.43 -12.29
CA ASN A 202 6.45 -1.23 -12.27
C ASN A 202 7.32 -0.94 -11.03
N SER A 203 7.47 0.33 -10.64
CA SER A 203 8.18 0.69 -9.39
C SER A 203 7.52 0.04 -8.16
N SER A 204 6.19 0.15 -8.04
CA SER A 204 5.43 -0.45 -6.95
C SER A 204 5.51 -1.98 -6.93
N ARG A 205 5.55 -2.63 -8.10
CA ARG A 205 5.75 -4.08 -8.21
C ARG A 205 7.13 -4.52 -7.70
N GLU A 206 8.19 -3.75 -7.98
CA GLU A 206 9.53 -4.06 -7.44
C GLU A 206 9.65 -3.73 -5.94
N GLU A 207 8.92 -2.73 -5.44
CA GLU A 207 8.80 -2.48 -4.00
C GLU A 207 8.09 -3.63 -3.28
N ILE A 208 7.00 -4.16 -3.83
CA ILE A 208 6.29 -5.34 -3.29
C ILE A 208 7.24 -6.55 -3.21
N LYS A 209 7.96 -6.89 -4.29
CA LYS A 209 8.96 -7.98 -4.27
C LYS A 209 10.03 -7.79 -3.19
N ARG A 210 10.55 -6.57 -3.01
CA ARG A 210 11.54 -6.26 -1.96
C ARG A 210 10.95 -6.42 -0.56
N LEU A 211 9.68 -6.07 -0.36
CA LEU A 211 8.97 -6.28 0.91
C LEU A 211 8.72 -7.77 1.17
N GLU A 212 8.29 -8.54 0.16
CA GLU A 212 8.13 -10.00 0.24
C GLU A 212 9.44 -10.68 0.64
N GLN A 213 10.55 -10.36 -0.03
CA GLN A 213 11.89 -10.86 0.31
C GLN A 213 12.29 -10.48 1.74
N ARG A 214 12.07 -9.22 2.15
CA ARG A 214 12.39 -8.75 3.51
C ARG A 214 11.55 -9.45 4.59
N ILE A 215 10.29 -9.76 4.31
CA ILE A 215 9.41 -10.54 5.20
C ILE A 215 9.90 -11.98 5.31
N GLN A 216 10.32 -12.60 4.20
CA GLN A 216 10.92 -13.95 4.20
C GLN A 216 12.20 -13.99 5.05
N THR A 217 13.13 -13.05 4.85
CA THR A 217 14.36 -12.96 5.67
C THR A 217 14.04 -12.78 7.15
N MET A 218 13.16 -11.83 7.49
CA MET A 218 12.79 -11.55 8.89
C MET A 218 12.07 -12.73 9.56
N SER A 219 11.30 -13.51 8.79
CA SER A 219 10.66 -14.75 9.27
C SER A 219 11.69 -15.85 9.58
N GLU A 220 12.74 -15.97 8.78
CA GLU A 220 13.82 -16.93 9.00
C GLU A 220 14.74 -16.49 10.15
N GLU A 221 15.05 -15.20 10.26
CA GLU A 221 15.74 -14.61 11.42
C GLU A 221 14.97 -14.87 12.73
N TYR A 222 13.65 -14.67 12.71
CA TYR A 222 12.77 -14.96 13.85
C TYR A 222 12.78 -16.45 14.22
N ARG A 223 12.73 -17.35 13.23
CA ARG A 223 12.82 -18.80 13.45
C ARG A 223 14.15 -19.19 14.11
N GLN A 224 15.27 -18.71 13.58
CA GLN A 224 16.60 -18.96 14.15
C GLN A 224 16.76 -18.37 15.56
N LEU A 225 16.15 -17.22 15.84
CA LEU A 225 16.14 -16.62 17.18
C LEU A 225 15.31 -17.45 18.18
N ASN A 226 14.15 -17.95 17.75
CA ASN A 226 13.32 -18.85 18.55
C ASN A 226 14.04 -20.18 18.85
N ASP A 227 14.68 -20.79 17.85
CA ASP A 227 15.39 -22.06 18.02
C ASP A 227 16.57 -21.92 19.00
N ARG A 228 17.30 -20.79 18.94
CA ARG A 228 18.33 -20.43 19.94
C ARG A 228 17.73 -20.25 21.34
N TYR A 229 16.62 -19.52 21.46
CA TYR A 229 15.94 -19.32 22.74
C TYR A 229 15.53 -20.66 23.39
N VAL A 230 14.97 -21.59 22.59
CA VAL A 230 14.62 -22.94 23.06
C VAL A 230 15.86 -23.72 23.52
N SER A 231 17.00 -23.63 22.79
CA SER A 231 18.27 -24.23 23.20
C SER A 231 18.74 -23.70 24.56
N THR A 232 18.82 -22.37 24.71
CA THR A 232 19.27 -21.73 25.96
C THR A 232 18.36 -22.06 27.14
N VAL A 233 17.04 -22.18 26.94
CA VAL A 233 16.11 -22.64 27.99
C VAL A 233 16.32 -24.12 28.35
N GLY A 234 16.76 -24.96 27.40
CA GLY A 234 17.19 -26.34 27.66
C GLY A 234 18.50 -26.40 28.46
N GLU A 235 19.50 -25.63 28.04
CA GLU A 235 20.82 -25.51 28.69
C GLU A 235 20.68 -25.02 30.14
N LEU A 236 19.85 -24.01 30.40
CA LEU A 236 19.57 -23.51 31.75
C LEU A 236 18.94 -24.58 32.66
N LYS A 237 18.03 -25.41 32.14
CA LYS A 237 17.43 -26.52 32.90
C LYS A 237 18.45 -27.61 33.20
N ALA A 238 19.33 -27.94 32.25
CA ALA A 238 20.41 -28.89 32.46
C ALA A 238 21.42 -28.39 33.50
N LEU A 239 21.76 -27.10 33.46
CA LEU A 239 22.63 -26.45 34.44
C LEU A 239 22.01 -26.42 35.85
N GLN A 240 20.71 -26.14 35.96
CA GLN A 240 19.98 -26.23 37.24
C GLN A 240 20.03 -27.65 37.82
N ALA A 241 19.73 -28.67 37.01
CA ALA A 241 19.77 -30.08 37.46
C ALA A 241 21.19 -30.52 37.89
N SER A 242 22.23 -30.01 37.23
CA SER A 242 23.63 -30.21 37.61
C SER A 242 23.96 -29.54 38.95
N TYR A 243 23.50 -28.31 39.17
CA TYR A 243 23.66 -27.61 40.45
C TYR A 243 22.93 -28.33 41.60
N GLU A 244 21.70 -28.81 41.37
CA GLU A 244 20.95 -29.61 42.33
C GLU A 244 21.61 -30.97 42.62
N MET A 245 22.38 -31.54 41.68
CA MET A 245 23.19 -32.74 41.92
C MET A 245 24.41 -32.40 42.80
N LEU A 246 25.18 -31.39 42.41
CA LEU A 246 26.38 -30.95 43.13
C LEU A 246 26.10 -30.51 44.57
N SER A 247 24.93 -29.88 44.84
CA SER A 247 24.51 -29.55 46.21
C SER A 247 24.36 -30.81 47.08
N ARG A 248 23.72 -31.86 46.56
CA ARG A 248 23.53 -33.14 47.27
C ARG A 248 24.85 -33.89 47.46
N GLU A 249 25.76 -33.83 46.49
CA GLU A 249 27.12 -34.38 46.65
C GLU A 249 27.91 -33.65 47.74
N ASN A 250 27.80 -32.33 47.83
CA ASN A 250 28.45 -31.52 48.86
C ASN A 250 27.84 -31.77 50.26
N GLU A 251 26.53 -31.94 50.37
CA GLU A 251 25.83 -32.36 51.59
C GLU A 251 26.30 -33.77 52.05
N ALA A 252 26.40 -34.72 51.12
CA ALA A 252 26.93 -36.07 51.40
C ALA A 252 28.41 -36.03 51.83
N LEU A 253 29.25 -35.22 51.18
CA LEU A 253 30.65 -35.04 51.55
C LEU A 253 30.79 -34.39 52.95
N SER A 254 29.94 -33.40 53.26
CA SER A 254 29.90 -32.74 54.57
C SER A 254 29.53 -33.71 55.70
N THR A 255 28.52 -34.56 55.49
CA THR A 255 28.14 -35.60 56.47
C THR A 255 29.21 -36.69 56.62
N SER A 256 29.84 -37.12 55.53
CA SER A 256 30.99 -38.04 55.57
C SER A 256 32.19 -37.46 56.33
N TYR A 257 32.51 -36.18 56.13
CA TYR A 257 33.56 -35.48 56.87
C TYR A 257 33.25 -35.37 58.38
N GLN A 258 31.99 -35.14 58.75
CA GLN A 258 31.56 -35.16 60.15
C GLN A 258 31.69 -36.55 60.80
N GLN A 259 31.40 -37.62 60.06
CA GLN A 259 31.60 -39.01 60.51
C GLN A 259 33.10 -39.30 60.72
N LEU A 260 33.95 -39.03 59.72
CA LEU A 260 35.40 -39.22 59.82
C LEU A 260 36.01 -38.45 61.00
N LEU A 261 35.52 -37.24 61.28
CA LEU A 261 35.95 -36.41 62.40
C LEU A 261 35.42 -36.92 63.76
N HIS A 262 34.32 -37.67 63.78
CA HIS A 262 33.87 -38.43 64.96
C HIS A 262 34.74 -39.66 65.20
N ASP A 263 35.02 -40.44 64.15
CA ASP A 263 35.83 -41.67 64.23
C ASP A 263 37.27 -41.36 64.65
N TYR A 264 37.87 -40.31 64.09
CA TYR A 264 39.19 -39.81 64.52
C TYR A 264 39.21 -39.47 66.03
N ARG A 265 38.15 -38.84 66.56
CA ARG A 265 38.03 -38.53 68.00
C ARG A 265 37.86 -39.78 68.85
N ASN A 266 37.28 -40.86 68.33
CA ASN A 266 37.16 -42.12 69.05
C ASN A 266 38.47 -42.90 69.02
N LEU A 267 39.11 -43.03 67.86
CA LEU A 267 40.44 -43.63 67.71
C LEU A 267 41.49 -42.92 68.61
N THR A 268 41.40 -41.60 68.76
CA THR A 268 42.27 -40.83 69.68
C THR A 268 42.06 -41.23 71.15
N LYS A 269 40.84 -41.59 71.57
CA LYS A 269 40.55 -42.11 72.93
C LYS A 269 41.01 -43.55 73.07
N GLU A 270 40.80 -44.38 72.05
CA GLU A 270 41.26 -45.78 72.06
C GLU A 270 42.77 -45.86 72.15
N TYR A 271 43.49 -45.01 71.42
CA TYR A 271 44.94 -44.87 71.52
C TYR A 271 45.39 -44.43 72.93
N SER A 272 44.74 -43.45 73.55
CA SER A 272 45.13 -43.00 74.91
C SER A 272 44.78 -44.03 75.98
N MET A 273 43.69 -44.79 75.84
CA MET A 273 43.38 -45.94 76.69
C MET A 273 44.39 -47.07 76.51
N LEU A 274 44.79 -47.39 75.28
CA LEU A 274 45.83 -48.39 74.98
C LEU A 274 47.20 -47.97 75.54
N GLN A 275 47.56 -46.70 75.43
CA GLN A 275 48.78 -46.15 76.03
C GLN A 275 48.75 -46.25 77.57
N ALA A 276 47.59 -46.01 78.20
CA ALA A 276 47.42 -46.19 79.63
C ALA A 276 47.55 -47.67 80.06
N THR A 277 46.96 -48.61 79.33
CA THR A 277 47.10 -50.05 79.65
C THR A 277 48.51 -50.57 79.38
N PHE A 278 49.21 -50.06 78.36
CA PHE A 278 50.63 -50.34 78.13
C PHE A 278 51.50 -49.87 79.30
N ASN A 279 51.31 -48.64 79.77
CA ASN A 279 52.03 -48.12 80.94
C ASN A 279 51.76 -48.97 82.20
N GLN A 280 50.51 -49.35 82.47
CA GLN A 280 50.17 -50.25 83.57
C GLN A 280 50.81 -51.63 83.44
N LEU A 281 50.87 -52.19 82.22
CA LEU A 281 51.52 -53.48 81.97
C LEU A 281 53.05 -53.39 82.17
N HIS A 282 53.65 -52.25 81.82
CA HIS A 282 55.07 -51.97 82.07
C HIS A 282 55.37 -51.82 83.58
N GLU A 283 54.54 -51.09 84.33
CA GLU A 283 54.64 -51.01 85.80
C GLU A 283 54.49 -52.39 86.47
N LEU A 284 53.56 -53.22 85.98
CA LEU A 284 53.39 -54.60 86.47
C LEU A 284 54.60 -55.49 86.12
N TYR A 285 55.25 -55.27 84.98
CA TYR A 285 56.46 -55.98 84.58
C TYR A 285 57.66 -55.59 85.47
N GLU A 286 57.91 -54.30 85.69
CA GLU A 286 58.93 -53.83 86.64
C GLU A 286 58.64 -54.33 88.08
N GLY A 287 57.37 -54.32 88.48
CA GLY A 287 56.89 -54.92 89.74
C GLY A 287 57.05 -56.44 89.82
N LEU A 288 57.20 -57.14 88.69
CA LEU A 288 57.50 -58.57 88.65
C LEU A 288 59.02 -58.83 88.64
N VAL A 289 59.79 -58.04 87.90
CA VAL A 289 61.27 -58.11 87.87
C VAL A 289 61.86 -57.84 89.25
N THR A 290 61.40 -56.80 89.94
CA THR A 290 61.83 -56.48 91.31
C THR A 290 61.47 -57.56 92.33
N ARG A 291 60.29 -58.20 92.20
CA ARG A 291 59.91 -59.39 92.99
C ARG A 291 60.76 -60.62 92.66
N HIS A 292 61.11 -60.82 91.39
CA HIS A 292 61.97 -61.94 90.98
C HIS A 292 63.39 -61.79 91.56
N GLU A 293 63.98 -60.59 91.47
CA GLU A 293 65.32 -60.35 92.00
C GLU A 293 65.36 -60.41 93.54
N SER A 294 64.32 -59.93 94.23
CA SER A 294 64.22 -60.09 95.69
C SER A 294 63.97 -61.55 96.12
N ALA A 295 63.20 -62.34 95.37
CA ALA A 295 63.07 -63.79 95.61
C ALA A 295 64.39 -64.53 95.37
N LYS A 296 65.16 -64.13 94.35
CA LYS A 296 66.52 -64.64 94.06
C LYS A 296 67.52 -64.28 95.16
N GLN A 297 67.44 -63.09 95.73
CA GLN A 297 68.18 -62.70 96.95
C GLN A 297 67.77 -63.54 98.17
N GLN A 298 66.47 -63.79 98.37
CA GLN A 298 65.98 -64.67 99.44
C GLN A 298 66.47 -66.11 99.27
N ILE A 299 66.51 -66.64 98.04
CA ILE A 299 67.09 -67.97 97.74
C ILE A 299 68.58 -67.99 98.09
N GLY A 300 69.35 -66.96 97.72
CA GLY A 300 70.76 -66.85 98.10
C GLY A 300 70.99 -66.77 99.62
N TYR A 301 70.13 -66.03 100.33
CA TYR A 301 70.14 -65.98 101.80
C TYR A 301 69.81 -67.33 102.43
N LEU A 302 68.80 -68.04 101.92
CA LEU A 302 68.42 -69.37 102.39
C LEU A 302 69.48 -70.43 102.07
N GLN A 303 70.18 -70.32 100.93
CA GLN A 303 71.34 -71.16 100.62
C GLN A 303 72.48 -70.91 101.61
N SER A 304 72.80 -69.64 101.91
CA SER A 304 73.80 -69.29 102.93
C SER A 304 73.44 -69.83 104.31
N GLN A 305 72.18 -69.69 104.74
CA GLN A 305 71.65 -70.26 105.98
C GLN A 305 71.74 -71.80 106.02
N LEU A 306 71.49 -72.47 104.88
CA LEU A 306 71.54 -73.93 104.78
C LEU A 306 72.99 -74.46 104.78
N ASP A 307 73.93 -73.74 104.17
CA ASP A 307 75.35 -74.05 104.25
C ASP A 307 75.96 -73.71 105.63
N GLU A 308 75.45 -72.69 106.34
CA GLU A 308 75.81 -72.44 107.73
C GLU A 308 75.29 -73.56 108.65
N ASN A 309 74.02 -73.98 108.51
CA ASN A 309 73.48 -75.15 109.22
C ASN A 309 74.26 -76.44 108.89
N ARG A 310 74.78 -76.59 107.66
CA ARG A 310 75.68 -77.71 107.31
C ARG A 310 77.03 -77.62 108.01
N ARG A 311 77.59 -76.41 108.21
CA ARG A 311 78.82 -76.20 108.99
C ARG A 311 78.58 -76.51 110.46
N GLU A 312 77.47 -76.05 111.04
CA GLU A 312 77.08 -76.38 112.42
C GLU A 312 76.87 -77.88 112.60
N LEU A 313 76.14 -78.55 111.70
CA LEU A 313 76.03 -80.02 111.69
C LEU A 313 77.37 -80.73 111.52
N GLY A 314 78.30 -80.14 110.75
CA GLY A 314 79.66 -80.64 110.58
C GLY A 314 80.48 -80.56 111.86
N ASP A 315 80.48 -79.39 112.52
CA ASP A 315 81.16 -79.17 113.80
C ASP A 315 80.54 -80.01 114.92
N LEU A 316 79.21 -80.07 115.00
CA LEU A 316 78.50 -80.90 115.98
C LEU A 316 78.82 -82.40 115.79
N ARG A 317 78.95 -82.85 114.54
CA ARG A 317 79.36 -84.23 114.21
C ARG A 317 80.84 -84.47 114.52
N LEU A 318 81.72 -83.49 114.32
CA LEU A 318 83.13 -83.53 114.73
C LEU A 318 83.26 -83.65 116.25
N ARG A 319 82.53 -82.83 117.02
CA ARG A 319 82.42 -82.95 118.48
C ARG A 319 81.91 -84.34 118.88
N TYR A 320 80.88 -84.85 118.21
CA TYR A 320 80.34 -86.18 118.50
C TYR A 320 81.36 -87.30 118.22
N SER A 321 82.19 -87.19 117.17
CA SER A 321 83.29 -88.14 116.94
C SER A 321 84.40 -88.02 117.97
N LEU A 322 84.76 -86.81 118.42
CA LEU A 322 85.76 -86.62 119.48
C LEU A 322 85.29 -87.24 120.81
N LEU A 323 84.04 -86.99 121.22
CA LEU A 323 83.43 -87.66 122.37
C LEU A 323 83.24 -89.19 122.18
N SER A 324 83.32 -89.71 120.96
CA SER A 324 83.22 -91.14 120.66
C SER A 324 84.59 -91.84 120.66
N ASP A 325 85.68 -91.13 120.41
CA ASP A 325 87.03 -91.71 120.27
C ASP A 325 87.77 -91.77 121.62
N GLU A 326 87.59 -90.75 122.49
CA GLU A 326 88.15 -90.75 123.86
C GLU A 326 87.50 -91.79 124.80
N ASN A 327 86.40 -92.42 124.39
CA ASN A 327 85.51 -93.18 125.27
C ASN A 327 85.93 -94.65 125.53
N LEU A 328 87.10 -95.08 125.05
CA LEU A 328 87.52 -96.49 125.06
C LEU A 328 88.32 -96.95 126.30
N LEU A 329 88.67 -96.05 127.23
CA LEU A 329 89.51 -96.42 128.39
C LEU A 329 88.77 -96.57 129.74
N HIS A 330 87.73 -95.77 130.05
CA HIS A 330 87.09 -95.81 131.38
C HIS A 330 85.57 -95.53 131.43
N ARG A 331 84.88 -96.39 132.19
CA ARG A 331 83.56 -96.22 132.87
C ARG A 331 82.26 -96.16 132.04
N ASN A 332 81.51 -97.25 132.20
CA ASN A 332 80.17 -97.29 132.81
C ASN A 332 79.01 -96.43 132.28
N ILE A 333 78.03 -97.17 131.73
CA ILE A 333 76.57 -97.03 131.91
C ILE A 333 75.86 -95.98 131.03
N ALA A 334 74.98 -96.52 130.18
CA ALA A 334 73.96 -95.86 129.35
C ALA A 334 74.52 -94.96 128.20
N TYR A 335 73.86 -94.85 127.05
CA TYR A 335 72.48 -95.23 126.72
C TYR A 335 72.36 -96.09 125.45
N ALA A 336 71.31 -96.90 125.41
CA ALA A 336 70.72 -97.51 124.22
C ALA A 336 69.18 -97.57 124.45
N GLU A 337 68.29 -97.36 123.48
CA GLU A 337 68.49 -96.95 122.08
C GLU A 337 67.17 -96.45 121.45
N ALA A 338 67.24 -95.99 120.19
CA ALA A 338 66.14 -95.76 119.23
C ALA A 338 65.18 -94.56 119.49
N PHE A 339 64.89 -93.68 118.51
CA PHE A 339 64.31 -93.85 117.16
C PHE A 339 62.84 -94.37 117.22
N ILE A 340 61.85 -93.90 116.43
CA ILE A 340 61.94 -93.52 115.00
C ILE A 340 60.75 -92.62 114.51
N ILE A 341 61.01 -91.73 113.53
CA ILE A 341 60.12 -91.16 112.46
C ILE A 341 58.87 -90.27 112.77
N LEU A 342 59.02 -88.98 112.45
CA LEU A 342 58.20 -88.05 111.62
C LEU A 342 56.67 -88.22 111.43
N ALA A 343 55.93 -87.16 111.79
CA ALA A 343 55.00 -86.36 110.95
C ALA A 343 54.56 -85.13 111.80
N VAL A 344 54.77 -83.84 111.49
CA VAL A 344 54.61 -83.06 110.24
C VAL A 344 53.21 -83.30 109.65
N VAL A 345 52.20 -82.45 109.85
CA VAL A 345 52.21 -80.97 109.86
C VAL A 345 51.43 -80.38 111.06
N VAL A 346 51.98 -79.31 111.65
CA VAL A 346 51.17 -78.26 112.32
C VAL A 346 51.39 -76.95 111.57
N ALA A 347 50.29 -76.33 111.13
CA ALA A 347 50.26 -74.98 110.58
C ALA A 347 49.04 -74.23 111.17
N ALA A 348 49.04 -74.08 112.50
CA ALA A 348 47.96 -73.45 113.24
C ALA A 348 48.33 -72.02 113.66
N VAL A 349 47.47 -71.06 113.29
CA VAL A 349 47.09 -69.85 114.06
C VAL A 349 48.24 -69.02 114.65
N SER A 350 48.46 -67.78 114.17
CA SER A 350 47.83 -66.58 114.77
C SER A 350 48.27 -65.28 114.06
N TYR A 351 47.64 -64.11 114.23
CA TYR A 351 46.22 -63.76 114.52
C TYR A 351 46.06 -62.22 114.42
N GLY A 352 44.90 -61.73 113.95
CA GLY A 352 44.50 -60.31 114.02
C GLY A 352 44.72 -59.49 112.73
N LEU A 353 43.91 -58.46 112.41
CA LEU A 353 42.75 -57.93 113.14
C LEU A 353 41.67 -57.33 112.20
N SER A 354 40.47 -57.13 112.74
CA SER A 354 39.21 -56.66 112.10
C SER A 354 39.31 -55.34 111.31
N ARG A 355 38.42 -55.00 110.36
CA ARG A 355 36.93 -54.89 110.43
C ARG A 355 36.27 -55.15 109.06
N ARG A 356 35.13 -55.85 108.88
CA ARG A 356 33.76 -55.90 109.50
C ARG A 356 32.70 -54.99 108.81
N ARG A 357 31.85 -55.61 107.96
CA ARG A 357 30.35 -55.54 107.85
C ARG A 357 29.94 -55.99 106.42
N ILE A 358 29.19 -57.08 106.19
CA ILE A 358 27.82 -57.51 106.60
C ILE A 358 26.72 -56.96 105.65
N TRP A 359 25.63 -57.73 105.49
CA TRP A 359 24.88 -57.92 104.24
C TRP A 359 23.40 -57.43 104.28
N ARG A 360 22.87 -57.11 103.08
CA ARG A 360 21.46 -57.12 102.61
C ARG A 360 20.45 -56.03 103.08
N SER A 361 19.55 -55.70 102.14
CA SER A 361 18.49 -54.67 102.07
C SER A 361 17.09 -55.25 102.39
N PRO A 362 15.89 -54.61 102.17
CA PRO A 362 15.47 -53.37 101.44
C PRO A 362 14.71 -52.39 102.41
N PRO A 363 13.60 -51.62 102.12
CA PRO A 363 12.85 -51.27 100.89
C PRO A 363 12.30 -49.79 100.77
N ALA A 364 11.45 -49.57 99.73
CA ALA A 364 10.33 -48.61 99.62
C ALA A 364 10.54 -47.14 99.15
N LEU A 365 9.43 -46.57 98.61
CA LEU A 365 9.24 -45.35 97.75
C LEU A 365 8.26 -44.36 98.43
N PRO A 366 8.08 -43.05 98.05
CA PRO A 366 7.42 -42.60 96.78
C PRO A 366 7.86 -41.17 96.26
N PRO A 367 7.10 -40.39 95.42
CA PRO A 367 7.11 -40.54 93.95
C PRO A 367 7.21 -39.17 93.15
N PRO A 368 6.54 -38.88 91.98
CA PRO A 368 7.07 -38.00 90.88
C PRO A 368 6.26 -36.66 90.81
N PRO A 369 6.00 -35.91 89.68
CA PRO A 369 6.32 -35.98 88.22
C PRO A 369 6.88 -34.61 87.67
N PRO A 370 6.74 -34.14 86.39
CA PRO A 370 6.28 -34.75 85.12
C PRO A 370 7.22 -34.53 83.88
N PRO A 371 6.92 -35.14 82.71
CA PRO A 371 7.56 -34.86 81.41
C PRO A 371 6.77 -33.85 80.54
N ASN A 372 7.37 -33.41 79.43
CA ASN A 372 6.70 -32.86 78.23
C ASN A 372 7.66 -33.04 77.02
N THR A 373 7.24 -33.76 75.97
CA THR A 373 6.87 -33.25 74.62
C THR A 373 8.05 -32.71 73.81
#